data_AF-A0A8S4QP87-F1
#
_entry.id   AF-A0A8S4QP87-F1
#
_cell.length_a   1.000
_cell.length_b   1.000
_cell.length_c   1.000
_cell.angle_alpha   90.00
_cell.angle_beta   90.00
_cell.angle_gamma   90.00
#
_symmetry.space_group_name_H-M   'P 1'
#
loop_
_entity.id
_entity.type
_entity.pdbx_description
1 polymer ?
#
loop_
_entity_poly.entity_id
_entity_poly.type
_entity_poly.pdbx_seq_one_letter_code
_entity_poly.pdbx_strand_id
1 'polypeptide(L)'
;METDSTITLRKRKHNFEHDCKCSIELKEVRSELSRMALLLEKYTDGNEKMLTTMQNNIIEVKAQMAEIKETSEKSTNLIQENITEIKDQIGGIQSSSLNIKVEQSKIKAQMAALETKILASDSRINTIETNIERCASAPSGRWEPRTHLDEKLIREVQERSERERNVIIAGLPEQTTASATERASKDEADVIQITRSIVHDVPPPVKVIRIGKYRDTKTRRVKVCYESKVTAKQLLRAKDKISEPIKIYSDQTPAQQKHFRNL
;
A
#
# COMPACT_ATOMS: atom_id res chain seq x y z
N MET A 1 74.12 -33.93 86.63
CA MET A 1 75.53 -34.07 86.19
C MET A 1 75.77 -32.85 85.33
N GLU A 2 76.53 -31.82 85.70
CA GLU A 2 77.80 -31.68 86.41
C GLU A 2 77.75 -30.34 87.20
N THR A 3 77.81 -30.38 88.53
CA THR A 3 78.93 -29.98 89.41
C THR A 3 79.45 -28.54 89.26
N ASP A 4 79.06 -27.73 90.25
CA ASP A 4 79.91 -26.87 91.08
C ASP A 4 81.03 -26.04 90.44
N SER A 5 80.90 -24.73 90.60
CA SER A 5 81.98 -23.90 91.16
C SER A 5 81.42 -22.61 91.75
N THR A 6 80.97 -22.70 93.00
CA THR A 6 80.71 -21.58 93.90
C THR A 6 82.03 -20.92 94.30
N ILE A 7 82.53 -20.02 93.45
CA ILE A 7 83.67 -19.16 93.79
C ILE A 7 83.16 -18.05 94.72
N THR A 8 83.43 -18.20 96.01
CA THR A 8 83.24 -17.18 97.03
C THR A 8 84.38 -16.16 96.96
N LEU A 9 84.20 -15.10 96.17
CA LEU A 9 85.09 -13.95 96.17
C LEU A 9 84.89 -13.16 97.49
N ARG A 10 85.80 -13.39 98.44
CA ARG A 10 85.99 -12.53 99.62
C ARG A 10 86.21 -11.09 99.15
N LYS A 11 85.22 -10.23 99.40
CA LYS A 11 85.36 -8.76 99.33
C LYS A 11 86.45 -8.33 100.31
N ARG A 12 87.67 -8.07 99.82
CA ARG A 12 88.61 -7.21 100.53
C ARG A 12 88.06 -5.79 100.45
N LYS A 13 87.57 -5.30 101.59
CA LYS A 13 87.15 -3.93 101.83
C LYS A 13 88.41 -3.06 101.86
N HIS A 14 88.90 -2.63 100.70
CA HIS A 14 89.92 -1.60 100.62
C HIS A 14 89.23 -0.23 100.53
N ASN A 15 89.17 0.45 101.67
CA ASN A 15 88.98 1.89 101.72
C ASN A 15 90.25 2.52 101.12
N PHE A 16 90.16 3.02 99.89
CA PHE A 16 91.09 4.01 99.35
C PHE A 16 90.25 5.15 98.81
N GLU A 17 90.04 6.13 99.69
CA GLU A 17 89.24 7.33 99.49
C GLU A 17 90.12 8.48 98.94
N HIS A 18 90.98 8.15 97.97
CA HIS A 18 91.68 9.16 97.18
C HIS A 18 91.45 8.87 95.70
N ASP A 19 90.57 9.65 95.10
CA ASP A 19 90.32 9.68 93.66
C ASP A 19 91.65 9.99 92.94
N CYS A 20 92.31 8.94 92.45
CA CYS A 20 93.41 9.05 91.50
C CYS A 20 92.88 9.73 90.23
N LYS A 21 93.65 10.64 89.62
CA LYS A 21 93.27 11.38 88.40
C LYS A 21 92.72 10.49 87.26
N CYS A 22 93.25 9.27 87.13
CA CYS A 22 92.77 8.22 86.21
C CYS A 22 91.33 7.73 86.51
N SER A 23 90.90 7.68 87.78
CA SER A 23 89.52 7.35 88.20
C SER A 23 88.51 8.39 87.71
N ILE A 24 88.89 9.68 87.74
CA ILE A 24 88.05 10.79 87.29
C ILE A 24 87.90 10.73 85.76
N GLU A 25 89.01 10.60 85.02
CA GLU A 25 89.00 10.46 83.56
C GLU A 25 88.19 9.22 83.09
N LEU A 26 88.30 8.08 83.78
CA LEU A 26 87.49 6.89 83.51
C LEU A 26 85.98 7.11 83.77
N LYS A 27 85.61 7.83 84.83
CA LYS A 27 84.22 8.20 85.11
C LYS A 27 83.68 9.12 84.01
N GLU A 28 84.47 10.08 83.54
CA GLU A 28 84.12 11.01 82.46
C GLU A 28 83.92 10.27 81.12
N VAL A 29 84.87 9.42 80.72
CA VAL A 29 84.75 8.57 79.52
C VAL A 29 83.51 7.68 79.59
N ARG A 30 83.21 7.09 80.76
CA ARG A 30 82.02 6.25 80.94
C ARG A 30 80.72 7.07 80.85
N SER A 31 80.72 8.30 81.37
CA SER A 31 79.58 9.21 81.19
C SER A 31 79.38 9.62 79.72
N GLU A 32 80.45 9.92 78.98
CA GLU A 32 80.35 10.23 77.55
C GLU A 32 79.93 9.02 76.72
N LEU A 33 80.45 7.82 77.00
CA LEU A 33 79.98 6.58 76.37
C LEU A 33 78.49 6.34 76.65
N SER A 34 78.03 6.60 77.87
CA SER A 34 76.62 6.47 78.23
C SER A 34 75.76 7.51 77.49
N ARG A 35 76.28 8.74 77.33
CA ARG A 35 75.64 9.80 76.55
C ARG A 35 75.56 9.43 75.08
N MET A 36 76.64 8.90 74.49
CA MET A 36 76.68 8.40 73.12
C MET A 36 75.72 7.23 72.90
N ALA A 37 75.65 6.29 73.83
CA ALA A 37 74.72 5.16 73.76
C ALA A 37 73.25 5.63 73.76
N LEU A 38 72.89 6.56 74.65
CA LEU A 38 71.56 7.18 74.66
C LEU A 38 71.24 7.93 73.35
N LEU A 39 72.24 8.57 72.75
CA LEU A 39 72.07 9.31 71.50
C LEU A 39 71.87 8.36 70.32
N LEU A 40 72.61 7.26 70.28
CA LEU A 40 72.44 6.18 69.31
C LEU A 40 71.07 5.52 69.45
N GLU A 41 70.62 5.22 70.67
CA GLU A 41 69.32 4.61 70.92
C GLU A 41 68.17 5.52 70.45
N LYS A 42 68.24 6.82 70.73
CA LYS A 42 67.28 7.80 70.20
C LYS A 42 67.31 7.88 68.67
N TYR A 43 68.50 7.81 68.07
CA TYR A 43 68.65 7.82 66.61
C TYR A 43 68.06 6.56 65.97
N THR A 44 68.31 5.37 66.55
CA THR A 44 67.74 4.11 66.07
C THR A 44 66.22 4.06 66.21
N ASP A 45 65.68 4.49 67.35
CA ASP A 45 64.22 4.55 67.60
C ASP A 45 63.54 5.56 66.65
N GLY A 46 64.17 6.72 66.42
CA GLY A 46 63.69 7.71 65.44
C GLY A 46 63.63 7.16 64.01
N ASN A 47 64.69 6.46 63.58
CA ASN A 47 64.75 5.83 62.27
C ASN A 47 63.73 4.69 62.11
N GLU A 48 63.54 3.87 63.15
CA GLU A 48 62.54 2.79 63.15
C GLU A 48 61.11 3.35 63.01
N LYS A 49 60.78 4.41 63.77
CA LYS A 49 59.50 5.11 63.63
C LYS A 49 59.31 5.71 62.24
N MET A 50 60.36 6.31 61.67
CA MET A 50 60.32 6.86 60.31
C MET A 50 60.09 5.77 59.26
N LEU A 51 60.81 4.65 59.35
CA LEU A 51 60.64 3.49 58.45
C LEU A 51 59.23 2.91 58.54
N THR A 52 58.70 2.75 59.75
CA THR A 52 57.34 2.25 59.98
C THR A 52 56.29 3.18 59.37
N THR A 53 56.48 4.50 59.53
CA THR A 53 55.61 5.51 58.92
C THR A 53 55.66 5.46 57.40
N MET A 54 56.86 5.33 56.80
CA MET A 54 56.99 5.18 55.35
C MET A 54 56.35 3.88 54.84
N GLN A 55 56.49 2.77 55.55
CA GLN A 55 55.84 1.50 55.20
C GLN A 55 54.32 1.62 55.21
N ASN A 56 53.74 2.26 56.23
CA ASN A 56 52.30 2.51 56.31
C ASN A 56 51.82 3.39 55.14
N ASN A 57 52.54 4.47 54.83
CA ASN A 57 52.21 5.33 53.69
C ASN A 57 52.27 4.58 52.35
N ILE A 58 53.26 3.69 52.16
CA ILE A 58 53.37 2.85 50.96
C ILE A 58 52.16 1.90 50.86
N ILE A 59 51.71 1.32 51.97
CA ILE A 59 50.54 0.45 52.00
C ILE A 59 49.28 1.23 51.61
N GLU A 60 49.09 2.44 52.15
CA GLU A 60 47.95 3.30 51.83
C GLU A 60 47.94 3.71 50.36
N VAL A 61 49.08 4.18 49.82
CA VAL A 61 49.20 4.54 48.40
C VAL A 61 48.91 3.34 47.50
N LYS A 62 49.37 2.14 47.86
CA LYS A 62 49.05 0.91 47.12
C LYS A 62 47.56 0.60 47.13
N ALA A 63 46.88 0.80 48.26
CA ALA A 63 45.44 0.60 48.36
C ALA A 63 44.68 1.60 47.47
N GLN A 64 45.04 2.88 47.53
CA GLN A 64 44.46 3.92 46.67
C GLN A 64 44.71 3.64 45.18
N MET A 65 45.92 3.19 44.80
CA MET A 65 46.22 2.81 43.42
C MET A 65 45.37 1.62 42.94
N ALA A 66 45.09 0.65 43.82
CA ALA A 66 44.23 -0.48 43.48
C ALA A 66 42.78 -0.04 43.24
N GLU A 67 42.26 0.85 44.08
CA GLU A 67 40.92 1.41 43.93
C GLU A 67 40.79 2.28 42.67
N ILE A 68 41.77 3.13 42.39
CA ILE A 68 41.83 3.93 41.14
C ILE A 68 41.85 3.01 39.92
N LYS A 69 42.61 1.91 39.98
CA LYS A 69 42.67 0.94 38.88
C LYS A 69 41.30 0.29 38.64
N GLU A 70 40.64 -0.19 39.71
CA GLU A 70 39.34 -0.85 39.60
C GLU A 70 38.26 0.11 39.09
N THR A 71 38.22 1.33 39.62
CA THR A 71 37.27 2.36 39.18
C THR A 71 37.51 2.78 37.72
N SER A 72 38.77 2.93 37.32
CA SER A 72 39.12 3.20 35.93
C SER A 72 38.69 2.07 34.99
N GLU A 73 38.91 0.81 35.37
CA GLU A 73 38.54 -0.36 34.56
C GLU A 73 37.01 -0.47 34.38
N LYS A 74 36.25 -0.24 35.46
CA LYS A 74 34.78 -0.14 35.40
C LYS A 74 34.32 0.98 34.47
N SER A 75 34.93 2.16 34.57
CA SER A 75 34.59 3.30 33.71
C SER A 75 34.89 3.00 32.24
N THR A 76 36.03 2.37 31.93
CA THR A 76 36.37 2.00 30.55
C THR A 76 35.41 0.97 29.97
N ASN A 77 34.96 -0.01 30.77
CA ASN A 77 34.01 -1.02 30.32
C ASN A 77 32.64 -0.40 30.01
N LEU A 78 32.17 0.52 30.86
CA LEU A 78 30.93 1.24 30.62
C LEU A 78 30.99 2.11 29.35
N ILE A 79 32.13 2.78 29.12
CA ILE A 79 32.34 3.56 27.89
C ILE A 79 32.30 2.64 26.67
N GLN A 80 32.92 1.46 26.75
CA GLN A 80 32.93 0.49 25.66
C GLN A 80 31.51 -0.01 25.32
N GLU A 81 30.71 -0.30 26.34
CA GLU A 81 29.31 -0.72 26.18
C GLU A 81 28.47 0.37 25.52
N ASN A 82 28.57 1.60 26.00
CA ASN A 82 27.88 2.76 25.41
C ASN A 82 28.30 2.98 23.94
N ILE A 83 29.59 2.81 23.61
CA ILE A 83 30.08 2.91 22.23
C ILE A 83 29.44 1.82 21.34
N THR A 84 29.31 0.60 21.83
CA THR A 84 28.66 -0.47 21.08
C THR A 84 27.17 -0.18 20.83
N GLU A 85 26.45 0.31 21.84
CA GLU A 85 25.03 0.66 21.70
C GLU A 85 24.84 1.81 20.70
N ILE A 86 25.64 2.87 20.80
CA ILE A 86 25.60 4.01 19.87
C ILE A 86 25.86 3.54 18.44
N LYS A 87 26.79 2.61 18.24
CA LYS A 87 27.11 2.06 16.92
C LYS A 87 25.93 1.30 16.32
N ASP A 88 25.23 0.51 17.13
CA ASP A 88 24.04 -0.22 16.69
C ASP A 88 22.89 0.73 16.35
N GLN A 89 22.66 1.76 17.17
CA GLN A 89 21.67 2.82 16.90
C GLN A 89 21.98 3.56 15.59
N ILE A 90 23.25 3.92 15.35
CA ILE A 90 23.69 4.55 14.09
C ILE A 90 23.40 3.63 12.90
N GLY A 91 23.65 2.33 13.01
CA GLY A 91 23.33 1.35 11.97
C GLY A 91 21.84 1.28 11.65
N GLY A 92 20.99 1.34 12.68
CA GLY A 92 19.53 1.42 12.54
C GLY A 92 19.08 2.70 11.83
N ILE A 93 19.64 3.85 12.21
CA ILE A 93 19.35 5.15 11.58
C ILE A 93 19.76 5.15 10.11
N GLN A 94 20.94 4.60 9.77
CA GLN A 94 21.40 4.51 8.38
C GLN A 94 20.44 3.67 7.51
N SER A 95 19.99 2.53 8.03
CA SER A 95 19.04 1.66 7.35
C SER A 95 17.69 2.34 7.12
N SER A 96 17.17 3.04 8.13
CA SER A 96 15.94 3.84 8.02
C SER A 96 16.09 4.97 7.00
N SER A 97 17.23 5.68 7.01
CA SER A 97 17.53 6.77 6.08
C SER A 97 17.56 6.30 4.62
N LEU A 98 18.13 5.12 4.34
CA LEU A 98 18.11 4.50 3.01
C LEU A 98 16.68 4.21 2.55
N ASN A 99 15.85 3.64 3.42
CA ASN A 99 14.44 3.35 3.11
C ASN A 99 13.65 4.63 2.79
N ILE A 100 13.84 5.69 3.59
CA ILE A 100 13.20 6.99 3.34
C ILE A 100 13.61 7.56 1.99
N LYS A 101 14.89 7.43 1.60
CA LYS A 101 15.39 7.90 0.29
C LYS A 101 14.77 7.16 -0.89
N VAL A 102 14.53 5.85 -0.74
CA VAL A 102 13.84 5.03 -1.74
C VAL A 102 12.39 5.48 -1.89
N GLU A 103 11.65 5.61 -0.79
CA GLU A 103 10.25 6.07 -0.82
C GLU A 103 10.13 7.50 -1.36
N GLN A 104 11.06 8.40 -1.01
CA GLN A 104 11.09 9.75 -1.58
C GLN A 104 11.26 9.74 -3.11
N SER A 105 12.12 8.84 -3.63
CA SER A 105 12.32 8.69 -5.07
C SER A 105 11.06 8.19 -5.77
N LYS A 106 10.34 7.25 -5.14
CA LYS A 106 9.06 6.72 -5.62
C LYS A 106 7.96 7.78 -5.64
N ILE A 107 7.82 8.56 -4.57
CA ILE A 107 6.85 9.67 -4.49
C ILE A 107 7.14 10.69 -5.60
N LYS A 108 8.41 11.04 -5.82
CA LYS A 108 8.80 11.98 -6.88
C LYS A 108 8.41 11.48 -8.27
N ALA A 109 8.59 10.18 -8.54
CA ALA A 109 8.15 9.58 -9.80
C ALA A 109 6.63 9.60 -9.98
N GLN A 110 5.87 9.33 -8.91
CA GLN A 110 4.42 9.40 -8.92
C GLN A 110 3.90 10.83 -9.15
N MET A 111 4.54 11.84 -8.56
CA MET A 111 4.19 13.25 -8.79
C MET A 111 4.38 13.66 -10.26
N ALA A 112 5.50 13.29 -10.87
CA ALA A 112 5.73 13.57 -12.30
C ALA A 112 4.70 12.88 -13.21
N ALA A 113 4.29 11.65 -12.85
CA ALA A 113 3.24 10.93 -13.57
C ALA A 113 1.85 11.58 -13.41
N LEU A 114 1.55 12.21 -12.28
CA LEU A 114 0.32 12.96 -12.09
C LEU A 114 0.33 14.28 -12.86
N GLU A 115 1.44 15.00 -12.83
CA GLU A 115 1.62 16.26 -13.56
C GLU A 115 1.41 16.08 -15.07
N THR A 116 1.98 15.02 -15.65
CA THR A 116 1.75 14.66 -17.06
C THR A 116 0.29 14.32 -17.36
N LYS A 117 -0.42 13.63 -16.45
CA LYS A 117 -1.86 13.35 -16.61
C LYS A 117 -2.72 14.60 -16.52
N ILE A 118 -2.37 15.55 -15.66
CA ILE A 118 -3.06 16.84 -15.54
C ILE A 118 -2.93 17.61 -16.85
N LEU A 119 -1.70 17.78 -17.36
CA LEU A 119 -1.45 18.46 -18.65
C LEU A 119 -2.21 17.81 -19.81
N ALA A 120 -2.23 16.48 -19.86
CA ALA A 120 -3.00 15.75 -20.87
C ALA A 120 -4.51 15.99 -20.71
N SER A 121 -5.02 16.07 -19.48
CA SER A 121 -6.44 16.34 -19.22
C SER A 121 -6.82 17.77 -19.63
N ASP A 122 -5.99 18.76 -19.29
CA ASP A 122 -6.18 20.17 -19.69
C ASP A 122 -6.21 20.33 -21.21
N SER A 123 -5.30 19.65 -21.93
CA SER A 123 -5.31 19.65 -23.40
C SER A 123 -6.62 19.10 -24.00
N ARG A 124 -7.21 18.09 -23.37
CA ARG A 124 -8.50 17.50 -23.79
C ARG A 124 -9.65 18.44 -23.49
N ILE A 125 -9.64 19.10 -22.34
CA ILE A 125 -10.63 20.12 -21.98
C ILE A 125 -10.60 21.25 -23.00
N ASN A 126 -9.43 21.82 -23.28
CA ASN A 126 -9.27 22.89 -24.28
C ASN A 126 -9.74 22.44 -25.68
N THR A 127 -9.49 21.19 -26.06
CA THR A 127 -9.97 20.63 -27.34
C THR A 127 -11.50 20.53 -27.36
N ILE A 128 -12.12 20.15 -26.26
CA ILE A 128 -13.59 20.07 -26.15
C ILE A 128 -14.20 21.47 -26.20
N GLU A 129 -13.63 22.43 -25.46
CA GLU A 129 -14.09 23.81 -25.43
C GLU A 129 -14.03 24.46 -26.83
N THR A 130 -12.89 24.32 -27.53
CA THR A 130 -12.77 24.81 -28.92
C THR A 130 -13.74 24.13 -29.89
N ASN A 131 -14.04 22.84 -29.71
CA ASN A 131 -15.06 22.16 -30.50
C ASN A 131 -16.47 22.70 -30.23
N ILE A 132 -16.80 22.99 -28.96
CA ILE A 132 -18.08 23.59 -28.56
C ILE A 132 -18.22 24.98 -29.17
N GLU A 133 -17.19 25.82 -29.06
CA GLU A 133 -17.17 27.17 -29.65
C GLU A 133 -17.35 27.11 -31.16
N ARG A 134 -16.67 26.19 -31.86
CA ARG A 134 -16.83 26.00 -33.31
C ARG A 134 -18.25 25.57 -33.69
N CYS A 135 -18.89 24.72 -32.88
CA CYS A 135 -20.30 24.35 -33.08
C CYS A 135 -21.24 25.54 -32.85
N ALA A 136 -20.93 26.41 -31.89
CA ALA A 136 -21.72 27.60 -31.57
C ALA A 136 -21.52 28.75 -32.58
N SER A 137 -20.34 28.86 -33.18
CA SER A 137 -19.94 29.94 -34.08
C SER A 137 -20.01 29.58 -35.57
N ALA A 138 -20.31 28.33 -35.92
CA ALA A 138 -20.70 27.98 -37.28
C ALA A 138 -21.83 28.92 -37.73
N PRO A 139 -21.72 29.60 -38.88
CA PRO A 139 -22.73 30.55 -39.31
C PRO A 139 -24.07 29.81 -39.32
N SER A 140 -24.98 30.28 -38.46
CA SER A 140 -26.38 29.95 -38.52
C SER A 140 -26.88 30.47 -39.88
N GLY A 141 -26.63 29.70 -40.93
CA GLY A 141 -27.36 29.82 -42.18
C GLY A 141 -28.80 29.51 -41.82
N ARG A 142 -29.57 30.57 -41.53
CA ARG A 142 -31.00 30.56 -41.21
C ARG A 142 -31.49 29.20 -40.70
N TRP A 143 -31.22 28.91 -39.43
CA TRP A 143 -32.01 27.92 -38.72
C TRP A 143 -33.32 28.61 -38.35
N GLU A 144 -34.25 28.69 -39.31
CA GLU A 144 -35.67 28.64 -38.94
C GLU A 144 -35.85 27.46 -37.97
N PRO A 145 -36.77 27.52 -36.99
CA PRO A 145 -36.86 26.55 -35.90
C PRO A 145 -36.92 25.11 -36.45
N ARG A 146 -35.77 24.42 -36.49
CA ARG A 146 -35.64 23.03 -36.96
C ARG A 146 -36.09 22.03 -35.91
N THR A 147 -36.64 22.49 -34.79
CA THR A 147 -37.22 21.64 -33.73
C THR A 147 -38.19 20.61 -34.31
N HIS A 148 -38.96 20.98 -35.33
CA HIS A 148 -39.91 20.07 -35.98
C HIS A 148 -39.26 19.03 -36.91
N LEU A 149 -38.09 19.31 -37.49
CA LEU A 149 -37.34 18.33 -38.31
C LEU A 149 -36.65 17.29 -37.43
N ASP A 150 -36.06 17.75 -36.31
CA ASP A 150 -35.40 16.86 -35.36
C ASP A 150 -36.43 15.96 -34.65
N GLU A 151 -37.60 16.50 -34.27
CA GLU A 151 -38.67 15.69 -33.68
C GLU A 151 -39.26 14.67 -34.67
N LYS A 152 -39.37 15.02 -35.96
CA LYS A 152 -39.79 14.07 -37.01
C LYS A 152 -38.76 12.97 -37.21
N LEU A 153 -37.47 13.29 -37.19
CA LEU A 153 -36.41 12.31 -37.32
C LEU A 153 -36.36 11.37 -36.11
N ILE A 154 -36.46 11.92 -34.89
CA ILE A 154 -36.49 11.13 -33.65
C ILE A 154 -37.70 10.18 -33.65
N ARG A 155 -38.91 10.68 -33.98
CA ARG A 155 -40.11 9.85 -34.11
C ARG A 155 -39.95 8.74 -35.14
N GLU A 156 -39.38 9.05 -36.30
CA GLU A 156 -39.13 8.05 -37.35
C GLU A 156 -38.14 6.97 -36.90
N VAL A 157 -37.07 7.33 -36.19
CA VAL A 157 -36.10 6.35 -35.66
C VAL A 157 -36.74 5.45 -34.62
N GLN A 158 -37.56 6.01 -33.72
CA GLN A 158 -38.31 5.24 -32.73
C GLN A 158 -39.30 4.28 -33.41
N GLU A 159 -40.08 4.78 -34.38
CA GLU A 159 -41.05 3.97 -35.12
C GLU A 159 -40.37 2.83 -35.91
N ARG A 160 -39.21 3.08 -36.52
CA ARG A 160 -38.41 2.02 -37.17
C ARG A 160 -37.98 0.95 -36.17
N SER A 161 -37.44 1.36 -35.02
CA SER A 161 -37.01 0.44 -33.97
C SER A 161 -38.15 -0.48 -33.51
N GLU A 162 -39.36 0.08 -33.33
CA GLU A 162 -40.55 -0.69 -32.96
C GLU A 162 -41.08 -1.60 -34.07
N ARG A 163 -40.90 -1.22 -35.34
CA ARG A 163 -41.33 -2.00 -36.51
C ARG A 163 -40.34 -3.07 -36.93
N GLU A 164 -39.05 -2.96 -36.57
CA GLU A 164 -37.99 -3.91 -36.90
C GLU A 164 -38.23 -5.34 -36.34
N ARG A 165 -39.04 -5.47 -35.30
CA ARG A 165 -39.45 -6.77 -34.73
C ARG A 165 -40.72 -7.35 -35.37
N ASN A 166 -41.30 -6.65 -36.35
CA ASN A 166 -42.54 -7.06 -37.01
C ASN A 166 -42.27 -7.55 -38.44
N VAL A 167 -43.08 -8.50 -38.88
CA VAL A 167 -43.15 -8.94 -40.27
C VAL A 167 -44.59 -8.85 -40.78
N ILE A 168 -44.72 -8.69 -42.09
CA ILE A 168 -46.00 -8.60 -42.78
C ILE A 168 -46.15 -9.82 -43.70
N ILE A 169 -47.15 -10.65 -43.44
CA ILE A 169 -47.48 -11.82 -44.26
C ILE A 169 -48.64 -11.47 -45.19
N ALA A 170 -48.47 -11.70 -46.49
CA ALA A 170 -49.49 -11.54 -47.51
C ALA A 170 -49.86 -12.88 -48.13
N GLY A 171 -51.08 -13.01 -48.64
CA GLY A 171 -51.57 -14.24 -49.27
C GLY A 171 -52.16 -15.27 -48.29
N LEU A 172 -52.29 -14.93 -47.00
CA LEU A 172 -52.95 -15.79 -46.02
C LEU A 172 -54.50 -15.73 -46.21
N PRO A 173 -55.17 -16.86 -46.47
CA PRO A 173 -56.62 -16.91 -46.67
C PRO A 173 -57.39 -16.24 -45.52
N GLU A 174 -58.49 -15.54 -45.82
CA GLU A 174 -59.32 -14.93 -44.78
C GLU A 174 -60.15 -15.99 -44.04
N GLN A 175 -60.21 -15.87 -42.71
CA GLN A 175 -61.04 -16.73 -41.87
C GLN A 175 -62.49 -16.23 -41.89
N THR A 176 -63.44 -17.11 -42.22
CA THR A 176 -64.86 -16.79 -42.38
C THR A 176 -65.71 -17.16 -41.16
N THR A 177 -65.10 -17.57 -40.05
CA THR A 177 -65.86 -17.90 -38.83
C THR A 177 -66.54 -16.67 -38.24
N ALA A 178 -67.74 -16.87 -37.67
CA ALA A 178 -68.55 -15.77 -37.14
C ALA A 178 -67.88 -15.08 -35.92
N SER A 179 -67.17 -15.85 -35.09
CA SER A 179 -66.50 -15.33 -33.90
C SER A 179 -65.17 -14.64 -34.24
N ALA A 180 -64.98 -13.42 -33.74
CA ALA A 180 -63.74 -12.68 -33.92
C ALA A 180 -62.54 -13.35 -33.21
N THR A 181 -62.76 -13.96 -32.05
CA THR A 181 -61.70 -14.64 -31.29
C THR A 181 -61.23 -15.90 -31.99
N GLU A 182 -62.15 -16.71 -32.50
CA GLU A 182 -61.82 -17.91 -33.26
C GLU A 182 -61.06 -17.58 -34.54
N ARG A 183 -61.44 -16.50 -35.24
CA ARG A 183 -60.70 -16.02 -36.42
C ARG A 183 -59.26 -15.67 -36.06
N ALA A 184 -59.06 -14.94 -34.95
CA ALA A 184 -57.72 -14.56 -34.49
C ALA A 184 -56.87 -15.78 -34.12
N SER A 185 -57.43 -16.76 -33.40
CA SER A 185 -56.72 -17.98 -33.03
C SER A 185 -56.36 -18.85 -34.24
N LYS A 186 -57.22 -18.92 -35.26
CA LYS A 186 -56.90 -19.62 -36.51
C LYS A 186 -55.79 -18.90 -37.30
N ASP A 187 -55.88 -17.57 -37.41
CA ASP A 187 -54.82 -16.77 -38.03
C ASP A 187 -53.48 -16.96 -37.31
N GLU A 188 -53.48 -17.02 -35.98
CA GLU A 188 -52.29 -17.28 -35.18
C GLU A 188 -51.71 -18.68 -35.43
N ALA A 189 -52.55 -19.71 -35.46
CA ALA A 189 -52.13 -21.08 -35.75
C ALA A 189 -51.52 -21.20 -37.16
N ASP A 190 -52.16 -20.60 -38.16
CA ASP A 190 -51.66 -20.59 -39.54
C ASP A 190 -50.32 -19.86 -39.64
N VAL A 191 -50.19 -18.70 -38.97
CA VAL A 191 -48.93 -17.94 -38.92
C VAL A 191 -47.81 -18.77 -38.29
N ILE A 192 -48.07 -19.46 -37.18
CA ILE A 192 -47.08 -20.32 -36.51
C ILE A 192 -46.67 -21.48 -37.42
N GLN A 193 -47.61 -22.10 -38.13
CA GLN A 193 -47.31 -23.17 -39.07
C GLN A 193 -46.42 -22.68 -40.21
N ILE A 194 -46.72 -21.52 -40.79
CA ILE A 194 -45.93 -20.91 -41.87
C ILE A 194 -44.54 -20.52 -41.37
N THR A 195 -44.41 -19.91 -40.19
CA THR A 195 -43.10 -19.44 -39.72
C THR A 195 -42.17 -20.59 -39.35
N ARG A 196 -42.72 -21.68 -38.79
CA ARG A 196 -41.99 -22.91 -38.45
C ARG A 196 -41.52 -23.71 -39.67
N SER A 197 -42.23 -23.62 -40.80
CA SER A 197 -41.80 -24.29 -42.04
C SER A 197 -40.59 -23.61 -42.69
N ILE A 198 -40.34 -22.34 -42.36
CA ILE A 198 -39.23 -21.54 -42.90
C ILE A 198 -37.99 -21.66 -42.02
N VAL A 199 -38.17 -21.58 -40.70
CA VAL A 199 -37.12 -21.64 -39.68
C VAL A 199 -37.62 -22.52 -38.52
N HIS A 200 -36.88 -23.58 -38.20
CA HIS A 200 -37.33 -24.62 -37.25
C HIS A 200 -37.50 -24.14 -35.81
N ASP A 201 -36.71 -23.16 -35.36
CA ASP A 201 -36.68 -22.67 -33.97
C ASP A 201 -37.19 -21.23 -33.86
N VAL A 202 -38.41 -20.98 -34.37
CA VAL A 202 -39.05 -19.67 -34.30
C VAL A 202 -39.93 -19.58 -33.06
N PRO A 203 -39.68 -18.62 -32.15
CA PRO A 203 -40.55 -18.40 -31.00
C PRO A 203 -41.96 -17.97 -31.44
N PRO A 204 -43.00 -18.23 -30.63
CA PRO A 204 -44.36 -17.81 -30.95
C PRO A 204 -44.45 -16.27 -31.05
N PRO A 205 -45.29 -15.75 -31.93
CA PRO A 205 -45.49 -14.31 -32.04
C PRO A 205 -46.17 -13.75 -30.79
N VAL A 206 -45.80 -12.54 -30.39
CA VAL A 206 -46.44 -11.79 -29.29
C VAL A 206 -47.83 -11.31 -29.70
N LYS A 207 -48.00 -10.99 -30.98
CA LYS A 207 -49.27 -10.48 -31.50
C LYS A 207 -49.43 -10.76 -32.99
N VAL A 208 -50.62 -11.23 -33.37
CA VAL A 208 -51.02 -11.46 -34.77
C VAL A 208 -52.27 -10.65 -35.08
N ILE A 209 -52.23 -9.80 -36.11
CA ILE A 209 -53.35 -8.90 -36.45
C ILE A 209 -53.46 -8.73 -37.96
N ARG A 210 -54.68 -8.88 -38.51
CA ARG A 210 -54.95 -8.46 -39.90
C ARG A 210 -54.99 -6.94 -40.02
N ILE A 211 -54.24 -6.40 -40.99
CA ILE A 211 -54.20 -4.97 -41.30
C ILE A 211 -55.14 -4.66 -42.47
N GLY A 212 -56.01 -3.67 -42.28
CA GLY A 212 -56.85 -3.08 -43.34
C GLY A 212 -58.33 -3.48 -43.25
N LYS A 213 -59.15 -2.84 -44.09
CA LYS A 213 -60.58 -3.12 -44.20
C LYS A 213 -60.81 -4.43 -44.97
N TYR A 214 -61.74 -5.24 -44.48
CA TYR A 214 -62.12 -6.49 -45.12
C TYR A 214 -62.77 -6.24 -46.49
N ARG A 215 -62.43 -7.08 -47.48
CA ARG A 215 -63.00 -7.09 -48.82
C ARG A 215 -63.01 -8.54 -49.33
N ASP A 216 -64.14 -9.00 -49.84
CA ASP A 216 -64.29 -10.40 -50.29
C ASP A 216 -63.32 -10.79 -51.42
N THR A 217 -62.86 -9.81 -52.21
CA THR A 217 -61.98 -10.05 -53.37
C THR A 217 -60.49 -10.01 -53.03
N LYS A 218 -60.09 -9.62 -51.81
CA LYS A 218 -58.67 -9.45 -51.45
C LYS A 218 -58.39 -9.91 -50.03
N THR A 219 -57.41 -10.81 -49.89
CA THR A 219 -56.85 -11.19 -48.60
C THR A 219 -56.10 -10.01 -47.98
N ARG A 220 -56.41 -9.68 -46.74
CA ARG A 220 -55.65 -8.68 -45.98
C ARG A 220 -54.29 -9.22 -45.58
N ARG A 221 -53.36 -8.29 -45.36
CA ARG A 221 -52.04 -8.63 -44.84
C ARG A 221 -52.13 -8.86 -43.34
N VAL A 222 -51.31 -9.76 -42.82
CA VAL A 222 -51.22 -10.06 -41.39
C VAL A 222 -49.93 -9.46 -40.85
N LYS A 223 -50.07 -8.60 -39.83
CA LYS A 223 -48.96 -8.13 -39.00
C LYS A 223 -48.64 -9.19 -37.96
N VAL A 224 -47.39 -9.57 -37.88
CA VAL A 224 -46.88 -10.50 -36.88
C VAL A 224 -45.79 -9.79 -36.09
N CYS A 225 -45.99 -9.64 -34.79
CA CYS A 225 -45.05 -8.97 -33.89
C CYS A 225 -44.30 -10.02 -33.07
N TYR A 226 -42.97 -9.94 -33.05
CA TYR A 226 -42.12 -10.77 -32.18
C TYR A 226 -41.52 -9.94 -31.05
N GLU A 227 -41.05 -10.63 -30.01
CA GLU A 227 -40.33 -10.00 -28.91
C GLU A 227 -38.97 -9.44 -29.40
N SER A 228 -38.28 -10.19 -30.25
CA SER A 228 -36.93 -9.87 -30.73
C SER A 228 -36.89 -9.54 -32.22
N LYS A 229 -36.15 -8.49 -32.57
CA LYS A 229 -35.81 -8.14 -33.97
C LYS A 229 -34.98 -9.22 -34.67
N VAL A 230 -34.30 -10.09 -33.93
CA VAL A 230 -33.50 -11.19 -34.48
C VAL A 230 -34.40 -12.18 -35.22
N THR A 231 -35.52 -12.56 -34.61
CA THR A 231 -36.50 -13.49 -35.19
C THR A 231 -37.09 -12.94 -36.49
N ALA A 232 -37.52 -11.68 -36.50
CA ALA A 232 -38.03 -11.02 -37.71
C ALA A 232 -36.98 -11.00 -38.83
N LYS A 233 -35.71 -10.69 -38.52
CA LYS A 233 -34.62 -10.71 -39.51
C LYS A 233 -34.32 -12.11 -40.04
N GLN A 234 -34.38 -13.15 -39.20
CA GLN A 234 -34.20 -14.54 -39.63
C GLN A 234 -35.28 -14.96 -40.63
N LEU A 235 -36.55 -14.66 -40.33
CA LEU A 235 -37.68 -14.93 -41.23
C LEU A 235 -37.53 -14.18 -42.56
N LEU A 236 -37.15 -12.90 -42.52
CA LEU A 236 -36.96 -12.09 -43.72
C LEU A 236 -35.79 -12.56 -44.59
N ARG A 237 -34.75 -13.16 -44.02
CA ARG A 237 -33.62 -13.75 -44.75
C ARG A 237 -33.99 -15.08 -45.42
N ALA A 238 -34.89 -15.85 -44.81
CA ALA A 238 -35.31 -17.15 -45.30
C ALA A 238 -36.62 -17.11 -46.10
N LYS A 239 -37.16 -15.91 -46.38
CA LYS A 239 -38.47 -15.71 -47.04
C LYS A 239 -38.59 -16.36 -48.43
N ASP A 240 -37.48 -16.58 -49.12
CA ASP A 240 -37.47 -17.21 -50.45
C ASP A 240 -37.78 -18.72 -50.39
N LYS A 241 -37.76 -19.32 -49.19
CA LYS A 241 -38.18 -20.71 -48.95
C LYS A 241 -39.70 -20.89 -48.91
N ILE A 242 -40.46 -19.79 -48.95
CA ILE A 242 -41.92 -19.82 -48.85
C ILE A 242 -42.53 -20.15 -50.21
N SER A 243 -43.45 -21.11 -50.24
CA SER A 243 -44.23 -21.42 -51.42
C SER A 243 -45.27 -20.34 -51.73
N GLU A 244 -45.43 -19.99 -53.01
CA GLU A 244 -46.56 -19.15 -53.45
C GLU A 244 -47.91 -19.81 -53.07
N PRO A 245 -48.95 -19.03 -52.70
CA PRO A 245 -49.13 -17.58 -52.89
C PRO A 245 -48.64 -16.70 -51.72
N ILE A 246 -48.03 -17.27 -50.68
CA ILE A 246 -47.69 -16.55 -49.45
C ILE A 246 -46.39 -15.77 -49.62
N LYS A 247 -46.36 -14.51 -49.16
CA LYS A 247 -45.17 -13.64 -49.23
C LYS A 247 -44.93 -12.92 -47.90
N ILE A 248 -43.67 -12.83 -47.46
CA ILE A 248 -43.28 -12.12 -46.24
C ILE A 248 -42.50 -10.85 -46.58
N TYR A 249 -42.88 -9.75 -45.96
CA TYR A 249 -42.28 -8.43 -46.11
C TYR A 249 -41.88 -7.86 -44.75
N SER A 250 -40.90 -6.95 -44.75
CA SER A 250 -40.58 -6.13 -43.57
C SER A 250 -41.70 -5.13 -43.30
N ASP A 251 -42.05 -4.91 -42.03
CA ASP A 251 -42.93 -3.80 -41.63
C ASP A 251 -42.17 -2.47 -41.73
N GLN A 252 -42.54 -1.65 -42.71
CA GLN A 252 -41.86 -0.38 -43.02
C GLN A 252 -42.74 0.81 -42.65
N THR A 253 -42.12 1.88 -42.15
CA THR A 253 -42.80 3.17 -41.93
C THR A 253 -43.29 3.77 -43.25
N PRO A 254 -44.28 4.66 -43.25
CA PRO A 254 -44.72 5.37 -44.46
C PRO A 254 -43.56 6.10 -45.17
N ALA A 255 -42.62 6.67 -44.39
CA ALA A 255 -41.44 7.34 -44.94
C ALA A 255 -40.51 6.36 -45.66
N GLN A 256 -40.25 5.19 -45.08
CA GLN A 256 -39.48 4.12 -45.73
C GLN A 256 -40.17 3.62 -47.01
N GLN A 257 -41.48 3.37 -46.97
CA GLN A 257 -42.23 2.94 -48.15
C GLN A 257 -42.19 3.99 -49.27
N LYS A 258 -42.31 5.28 -48.94
CA LYS A 258 -42.20 6.37 -49.91
C LYS A 258 -40.80 6.41 -50.55
N HIS A 259 -39.75 6.22 -49.74
CA HIS A 259 -38.38 6.18 -50.23
C HIS A 259 -38.14 5.02 -51.20
N PHE A 260 -38.56 3.80 -50.84
CA PHE A 260 -38.37 2.61 -51.69
C PHE A 260 -39.24 2.58 -52.96
N ARG A 261 -40.33 3.35 -53.02
CA ARG A 261 -41.10 3.52 -54.27
C ARG A 261 -40.44 4.45 -55.27
N ASN A 262 -39.54 5.32 -54.79
CA ASN A 262 -38.84 6.30 -55.60
C ASN A 262 -37.42 5.83 -56.00
N LEU A 263 -37.03 4.63 -55.57
CA LEU A 263 -35.84 3.91 -56.01
C LEU A 263 -36.24 2.92 -57.11
#